data_AF-A0AB38UDS8-F1
#
_entry.id   AF-A0AB38UDS8-F1
#
_cell.length_a   1.000
_cell.length_b   1.000
_cell.length_c   1.000
_cell.angle_alpha   90.00
_cell.angle_beta   90.00
_cell.angle_gamma   90.00
#
_symmetry.space_group_name_H-M   'P 1'
#
loop_
_entity.id
_entity.type
_entity.pdbx_description
1 polymer ?
#
loop_
_entity_poly.entity_id
_entity_poly.type
_entity_poly.pdbx_seq_one_letter_code
_entity_poly.pdbx_strand_id
1 'polypeptide(L)'
;TIYYERCAFVIEVPTIYETVHGNRLTLTIGGVRAYNHTNLYSKKGAERFKVFIGFTCKVCTNLCVSTDGYLSCLEVTNTRDLYQAVLEMFHKYDAAKHIHLMQSLGNTSMTEHQFCQLLGRMRLYQSLPQGYQKDIPKMLLTDTQVNNVAKAYINDENFGSLGNDLSMWKFYNLLTGANKSSYIDSFLDRAYNATELATGICSALHGDDKYQWFLS
;
A
#
# COMPACT_ATOMS: atom_id res chain seq x y z
N THR A 1 20.29 22.32 -16.94
CA THR A 1 19.17 21.36 -17.01
C THR A 1 19.03 20.68 -15.66
N ILE A 2 17.86 20.76 -15.02
CA ILE A 2 17.63 20.08 -13.74
C ILE A 2 17.35 18.60 -14.05
N TYR A 3 18.09 17.70 -13.39
CA TYR A 3 17.99 16.25 -13.56
C TYR A 3 17.33 15.64 -12.32
N TYR A 4 16.27 14.86 -12.51
CA TYR A 4 15.54 14.21 -11.42
C TYR A 4 15.68 12.70 -11.52
N GLU A 5 16.47 12.07 -10.65
CA GLU A 5 16.66 10.61 -10.64
C GLU A 5 15.33 9.84 -10.50
N ARG A 6 14.43 10.39 -9.68
CA ARG A 6 13.08 9.91 -9.40
C ARG A 6 12.14 11.11 -9.36
N CYS A 7 10.96 10.99 -9.95
CA CYS A 7 9.93 12.00 -9.96
C CYS A 7 8.59 11.35 -9.57
N ALA A 8 7.85 12.01 -8.69
CA ALA A 8 6.48 11.66 -8.36
C ALA A 8 5.59 12.88 -8.55
N PHE A 9 4.35 12.64 -8.96
CA PHE A 9 3.27 13.61 -8.87
C PHE A 9 2.12 13.00 -8.08
N VAL A 10 1.45 13.83 -7.29
CA VAL A 10 0.30 13.45 -6.48
C VAL A 10 -0.69 14.61 -6.55
N ILE A 11 -1.89 14.33 -7.04
CA ILE A 11 -2.95 15.30 -7.30
C ILE A 11 -4.18 14.83 -6.54
N GLU A 12 -4.63 15.64 -5.61
CA GLU A 12 -5.87 15.39 -4.87
C GLU A 12 -7.07 15.96 -5.63
N VAL A 13 -8.19 15.25 -5.59
CA VAL A 13 -9.48 15.70 -6.09
C VAL A 13 -10.35 16.02 -4.88
N PRO A 14 -10.28 17.24 -4.32
CA PRO A 14 -10.85 17.58 -3.01
C PRO A 14 -12.38 17.50 -2.94
N THR A 15 -13.04 17.50 -4.10
CA THR A 15 -14.50 17.38 -4.24
C THR A 15 -14.99 15.94 -4.07
N ILE A 16 -14.12 14.94 -4.20
CA ILE A 16 -14.46 13.53 -4.04
C ILE A 16 -13.80 13.03 -2.76
N TYR A 17 -14.60 12.85 -1.71
CA TYR A 17 -14.12 12.42 -0.42
C TYR A 17 -15.18 11.64 0.34
N GLU A 18 -14.73 10.79 1.25
CA GLU A 18 -15.57 10.02 2.17
C GLU A 18 -14.96 10.01 3.57
N THR A 19 -15.77 9.73 4.58
CA THR A 19 -15.27 9.58 5.96
C THR A 19 -15.31 8.12 6.37
N VAL A 20 -14.15 7.57 6.71
CA VAL A 20 -13.98 6.17 7.12
C VAL A 20 -13.39 6.13 8.52
N HIS A 21 -14.13 5.56 9.47
CA HIS A 21 -13.71 5.47 10.88
C HIS A 21 -13.21 6.80 11.47
N GLY A 22 -13.96 7.87 11.21
CA GLY A 22 -13.62 9.24 11.64
C GLY A 22 -12.52 9.94 10.83
N ASN A 23 -11.90 9.26 9.85
CA ASN A 23 -10.83 9.82 9.03
C ASN A 23 -11.35 10.21 7.65
N ARG A 24 -11.09 11.45 7.22
CA ARG A 24 -11.43 11.90 5.87
C ARG A 24 -10.46 11.31 4.85
N LEU A 25 -11.01 10.56 3.89
CA LEU A 25 -10.32 10.02 2.73
C LEU A 25 -10.65 10.89 1.51
N THR A 26 -9.64 11.40 0.82
CA THR A 26 -9.82 12.21 -0.40
C THR A 26 -9.31 11.44 -1.60
N LEU A 27 -10.04 11.44 -2.72
CA LEU A 27 -9.58 10.78 -3.94
C LEU A 27 -8.27 11.43 -4.40
N THR A 28 -7.30 10.60 -4.72
CA THR A 28 -5.95 11.03 -5.10
C THR A 28 -5.48 10.24 -6.29
N ILE A 29 -4.92 10.95 -7.27
CA ILE A 29 -4.31 10.40 -8.46
C ILE A 29 -2.84 10.74 -8.41
N GLY A 30 -1.97 9.80 -8.75
CA GLY A 30 -0.56 10.10 -8.82
C GLY A 30 0.19 9.12 -9.68
N GLY A 31 1.49 9.35 -9.77
CA GLY A 31 2.36 8.49 -10.52
C GLY A 31 3.81 8.74 -10.22
N VAL A 32 4.62 7.74 -10.56
CA VAL A 32 6.05 7.72 -10.35
C VAL A 32 6.75 7.40 -11.66
N ARG A 33 7.83 8.13 -11.92
CA ARG A 33 8.82 7.82 -12.93
C ARG A 33 10.19 7.79 -12.27
N ALA A 34 10.97 6.74 -12.53
CA ALA A 34 12.32 6.62 -12.02
C ALA A 34 13.26 6.07 -13.10
N TYR A 35 14.47 6.63 -13.19
CA TYR A 35 15.41 6.29 -14.25
C TYR A 35 15.97 4.86 -14.16
N ASN A 36 16.04 4.28 -12.96
CA ASN A 36 16.45 2.89 -12.76
C ASN A 36 15.52 1.87 -13.44
N HIS A 37 14.32 2.27 -13.86
CA HIS A 37 13.42 1.44 -14.65
C HIS A 37 13.62 1.58 -16.16
N THR A 38 14.42 2.54 -16.62
CA THR A 38 14.64 2.84 -18.05
C THR A 38 16.04 2.45 -18.49
N ASN A 39 16.15 1.92 -19.70
CA ASN A 39 17.45 1.64 -20.30
C ASN A 39 18.00 2.92 -20.97
N LEU A 40 19.20 3.36 -20.59
CA LEU A 40 19.80 4.64 -21.00
C LEU A 40 20.67 4.55 -22.28
N TYR A 41 20.58 3.45 -23.04
CA TYR A 41 21.31 3.34 -24.31
C TYR A 41 20.87 4.39 -25.36
N SER A 42 21.69 4.55 -26.40
CA SER A 42 21.67 5.65 -27.38
C SER A 42 20.40 5.83 -28.21
N LYS A 43 19.40 4.96 -28.10
CA LYS A 43 18.11 5.08 -28.79
C LYS A 43 16.98 5.23 -27.77
N LYS A 44 16.08 6.18 -28.01
CA LYS A 44 14.87 6.36 -27.20
C LYS A 44 14.03 5.07 -27.27
N GLY A 45 13.97 4.34 -26.15
CA GLY A 45 13.12 3.17 -25.98
C GLY A 45 11.76 3.54 -25.36
N ALA A 46 10.98 2.51 -25.02
CA ALA A 46 9.73 2.70 -24.29
C ALA A 46 9.99 3.32 -22.91
N GLU A 47 9.14 4.25 -22.51
CA GLU A 47 9.17 4.89 -21.21
C GLU A 47 8.30 4.10 -20.23
N ARG A 48 8.72 4.04 -18.95
CA ARG A 48 8.00 3.30 -17.91
C ARG A 48 7.48 4.23 -16.83
N PHE A 49 6.20 4.05 -16.51
CA PHE A 49 5.50 4.80 -15.46
C PHE A 49 4.83 3.84 -14.49
N LYS A 50 4.70 4.30 -13.25
CA LYS A 50 3.73 3.78 -12.30
C LYS A 50 2.64 4.83 -12.17
N VAL A 51 1.38 4.43 -12.24
CA VAL A 51 0.24 5.34 -12.08
C VAL A 51 -0.74 4.71 -11.13
N PHE A 52 -1.32 5.51 -10.24
CA PHE A 52 -2.36 5.05 -9.35
C PHE A 52 -3.52 6.06 -9.28
N ILE A 53 -4.69 5.53 -8.93
CA ILE A 53 -5.86 6.24 -8.44
C ILE A 53 -6.31 5.53 -7.15
N GLY A 54 -6.57 6.29 -6.11
CA GLY A 54 -6.84 5.76 -4.79
C GLY A 54 -7.34 6.83 -3.84
N PHE A 55 -7.18 6.63 -2.55
CA PHE A 55 -7.56 7.61 -1.54
C PHE A 55 -6.39 7.98 -0.64
N THR A 56 -6.32 9.22 -0.20
CA THR A 56 -5.37 9.66 0.84
C THR A 56 -6.10 9.89 2.15
N CYS A 57 -5.64 9.26 3.23
CA CYS A 57 -6.12 9.53 4.58
C CYS A 57 -5.56 10.87 5.07
N LYS A 58 -6.42 11.88 5.27
CA LYS A 58 -5.97 13.25 5.56
C LYS A 58 -5.25 13.42 6.90
N VAL A 59 -5.56 12.59 7.89
CA VAL A 59 -4.95 12.68 9.24
C VAL A 59 -3.45 12.41 9.20
N CYS A 60 -3.03 11.49 8.33
CA CYS A 60 -1.65 11.01 8.29
C CYS A 60 -1.04 11.07 6.89
N THR A 61 -1.78 11.47 5.86
CA THR A 61 -1.40 11.40 4.43
C THR A 61 -0.99 10.00 3.95
N ASN A 62 -1.53 8.96 4.60
CA ASN A 62 -1.36 7.57 4.15
C ASN A 62 -2.05 7.39 2.79
N LEU A 63 -1.31 6.91 1.81
CA LEU A 63 -1.85 6.59 0.49
C LEU A 63 -2.49 5.20 0.52
N CYS A 64 -3.78 5.15 0.23
CA CYS A 64 -4.57 3.95 0.11
C CYS A 64 -4.68 3.55 -1.36
N VAL A 65 -4.03 2.46 -1.74
CA VAL A 65 -3.93 1.99 -3.13
C VAL A 65 -4.63 0.63 -3.25
N SER A 66 -5.49 0.50 -4.27
CA SER A 66 -6.24 -0.73 -4.60
C SER A 66 -5.72 -1.35 -5.90
N THR A 67 -5.99 -2.64 -6.12
CA THR A 67 -5.55 -3.41 -7.30
C THR A 67 -6.05 -2.81 -8.62
N ASP A 68 -7.33 -2.45 -8.66
CA ASP A 68 -8.00 -1.85 -9.83
C ASP A 68 -7.62 -0.36 -10.03
N GLY A 69 -6.95 0.23 -9.05
CA GLY A 69 -6.45 1.60 -9.08
C GLY A 69 -4.93 1.70 -9.22
N TYR A 70 -4.21 0.65 -9.62
CA TYR A 70 -2.75 0.69 -9.71
C TYR A 70 -2.19 0.00 -10.96
N LEU A 71 -1.42 0.77 -11.75
CA LEU A 71 -0.60 0.28 -12.85
C LEU A 71 0.88 0.31 -12.43
N SER A 72 1.44 -0.86 -12.14
CA SER A 72 2.81 -1.02 -11.62
C SER A 72 3.91 -0.95 -12.68
N CYS A 73 3.58 -1.18 -13.95
CA CYS A 73 4.52 -1.11 -15.06
C CYS A 73 3.79 -0.71 -16.35
N LEU A 74 3.49 0.58 -16.47
CA LEU A 74 2.93 1.16 -17.69
C LEU A 74 4.07 1.50 -18.65
N GLU A 75 4.28 0.65 -19.66
CA GLU A 75 5.27 0.84 -20.71
C GLU A 75 4.63 1.51 -21.93
N VAL A 76 5.13 2.67 -22.33
CA VAL A 76 4.53 3.52 -23.36
C VAL A 76 5.58 4.06 -24.32
N THR A 77 5.21 4.19 -25.59
CA THR A 77 6.13 4.73 -26.61
C THR A 77 5.87 6.20 -26.90
N ASN A 78 4.66 6.68 -26.58
CA ASN A 78 4.21 8.04 -26.81
C ASN A 78 3.18 8.47 -25.74
N THR A 79 2.84 9.76 -25.72
CA THR A 79 1.92 10.33 -24.73
C THR A 79 0.46 9.91 -24.91
N ARG A 80 0.06 9.50 -26.12
CA ARG A 80 -1.29 9.01 -26.40
C ARG A 80 -1.51 7.64 -25.77
N ASP A 81 -0.52 6.75 -25.84
CA ASP A 81 -0.56 5.44 -25.17
C ASP A 81 -0.72 5.62 -23.66
N LEU A 82 0.05 6.55 -23.08
CA LEU A 82 -0.05 6.91 -21.65
C LEU A 82 -1.44 7.40 -21.29
N TYR A 83 -1.99 8.34 -22.05
CA TYR A 83 -3.34 8.87 -21.82
C TYR A 83 -4.39 7.77 -21.89
N GLN A 84 -4.36 6.92 -22.92
CA GLN A 84 -5.33 5.85 -23.12
C GLN A 84 -5.30 4.85 -21.96
N ALA A 85 -4.11 4.38 -21.57
CA ALA A 85 -3.96 3.40 -20.49
C ALA A 85 -4.43 3.95 -19.14
N VAL A 86 -4.13 5.22 -18.84
CA VAL A 86 -4.57 5.87 -17.60
C VAL A 86 -6.08 6.09 -17.60
N LEU A 87 -6.67 6.49 -18.73
CA LEU A 87 -8.12 6.65 -18.86
C LEU A 87 -8.86 5.31 -18.70
N GLU A 88 -8.34 4.24 -19.27
CA GLU A 88 -8.88 2.88 -19.07
C GLU A 88 -8.80 2.43 -17.61
N MET A 89 -7.71 2.75 -16.91
CA MET A 89 -7.59 2.49 -15.47
C MET A 89 -8.66 3.26 -14.69
N PHE A 90 -8.88 4.54 -15.00
CA PHE A 90 -9.91 5.34 -14.32
C PHE A 90 -11.32 4.80 -14.55
N HIS A 91 -11.64 4.32 -15.76
CA HIS A 91 -12.94 3.70 -16.03
C HIS A 91 -13.15 2.36 -15.32
N LYS A 92 -12.07 1.61 -15.04
CA LYS A 92 -12.13 0.33 -14.33
C LYS A 92 -12.15 0.48 -12.82
N TYR A 93 -11.61 1.59 -12.30
CA TYR A 93 -11.48 1.82 -10.86
C TYR A 93 -12.84 2.05 -10.20
N ASP A 94 -13.20 1.18 -9.25
CA ASP A 94 -14.44 1.29 -8.48
C ASP A 94 -14.18 1.95 -7.12
N ALA A 95 -14.38 3.27 -7.08
CA ALA A 95 -14.19 4.06 -5.88
C ALA A 95 -15.11 3.63 -4.72
N ALA A 96 -16.35 3.23 -5.02
CA ALA A 96 -17.32 2.83 -3.99
C ALA A 96 -16.90 1.50 -3.35
N LYS A 97 -16.48 0.53 -4.18
CA LYS A 97 -15.93 -0.74 -3.70
C LYS A 97 -14.67 -0.53 -2.85
N HIS A 98 -13.78 0.36 -3.27
CA HIS A 98 -12.57 0.67 -2.49
C HIS A 98 -12.91 1.30 -1.13
N ILE A 99 -13.83 2.27 -1.07
CA ILE A 99 -14.30 2.83 0.20
C ILE A 99 -14.96 1.77 1.08
N HIS A 100 -15.81 0.92 0.51
CA HIS A 100 -16.45 -0.16 1.25
C HIS A 100 -15.42 -1.11 1.89
N LEU A 101 -14.35 -1.46 1.15
CA LEU A 101 -13.23 -2.23 1.68
C LEU A 101 -12.56 -1.54 2.87
N MET A 102 -12.29 -0.24 2.76
CA MET A 102 -11.68 0.52 3.85
C MET A 102 -12.59 0.58 5.08
N GLN A 103 -13.90 0.70 4.88
CA GLN A 103 -14.90 0.65 5.95
C GLN A 103 -14.94 -0.73 6.62
N SER A 104 -14.92 -1.82 5.84
CA SER A 104 -15.01 -3.18 6.38
C SER A 104 -13.83 -3.56 7.27
N LEU A 105 -12.64 -2.97 7.05
CA LEU A 105 -11.48 -3.18 7.92
C LEU A 105 -11.70 -2.71 9.36
N GLY A 106 -12.67 -1.85 9.65
CA GLY A 106 -12.97 -1.48 11.05
C GLY A 106 -13.91 -2.45 11.76
N ASN A 107 -14.52 -3.39 11.03
CA ASN A 107 -15.45 -4.36 11.61
C ASN A 107 -14.75 -5.56 12.28
N THR A 108 -13.43 -5.63 12.16
CA THR A 108 -12.62 -6.74 12.64
C THR A 108 -11.44 -6.18 13.41
N SER A 109 -11.11 -6.84 14.51
CA SER A 109 -9.95 -6.51 15.33
C SER A 109 -9.14 -7.76 15.62
N MET A 110 -7.84 -7.56 15.82
CA MET A 110 -6.94 -8.57 16.35
C MET A 110 -6.56 -8.24 17.79
N THR A 111 -6.42 -9.28 18.61
CA THR A 111 -5.90 -9.15 19.97
C THR A 111 -4.43 -8.73 19.96
N GLU A 112 -3.94 -8.18 21.06
CA GLU A 112 -2.52 -7.87 21.23
C GLU A 112 -1.62 -9.11 21.03
N HIS A 113 -2.07 -10.28 21.48
CA HIS A 113 -1.34 -11.53 21.26
C HIS A 113 -1.21 -11.86 19.76
N GLN A 114 -2.31 -11.77 19.00
CA GLN A 114 -2.29 -11.98 17.55
C GLN A 114 -1.42 -10.94 16.83
N PHE A 115 -1.45 -9.68 17.26
CA PHE A 115 -0.58 -8.64 16.71
C PHE A 115 0.90 -8.93 16.99
N CYS A 116 1.26 -9.32 18.21
CA CYS A 116 2.64 -9.69 18.55
C CYS A 116 3.12 -10.89 17.73
N GLN A 117 2.27 -11.91 17.55
CA GLN A 117 2.56 -13.08 16.73
C GLN A 117 2.81 -12.69 15.27
N LEU A 118 1.90 -11.89 14.71
CA LEU A 118 2.00 -11.31 13.37
C LEU A 118 3.31 -10.55 13.18
N LEU A 119 3.62 -9.64 14.10
CA LEU A 119 4.85 -8.85 14.06
C LEU A 119 6.10 -9.75 14.07
N GLY A 120 6.10 -10.80 14.89
CA GLY A 120 7.17 -11.81 14.91
C GLY A 120 7.32 -12.55 13.58
N ARG A 121 6.22 -13.01 12.99
CA ARG A 121 6.19 -13.67 11.68
C ARG A 121 6.65 -12.75 10.55
N MET A 122 6.26 -11.47 10.57
CA MET A 122 6.72 -10.47 9.60
C MET A 122 8.24 -10.27 9.68
N ARG A 123 8.84 -10.24 10.88
CA ARG A 123 10.30 -10.17 11.02
C ARG A 123 10.98 -11.44 10.51
N LEU A 124 10.43 -12.61 10.86
CA LEU A 124 10.94 -13.90 10.39
C LEU A 124 10.90 -14.02 8.87
N TYR A 125 9.82 -13.58 8.22
CA TYR A 125 9.65 -13.64 6.77
C TYR A 125 10.87 -13.08 6.02
N GLN A 126 11.42 -11.95 6.49
CA GLN A 126 12.59 -11.30 5.87
C GLN A 126 13.86 -12.17 5.90
N SER A 127 13.95 -13.08 6.87
CA SER A 127 15.09 -13.99 7.05
C SER A 127 14.87 -15.37 6.44
N LEU A 128 13.66 -15.68 5.94
CA LEU A 128 13.38 -16.96 5.31
C LEU A 128 14.15 -17.13 3.99
N PRO A 129 14.62 -18.35 3.67
CA PRO A 129 15.14 -18.64 2.35
C PRO A 129 14.08 -18.41 1.26
N GLN A 130 14.51 -18.03 0.06
CA GLN A 130 13.59 -17.71 -1.06
C GLN A 130 12.62 -18.85 -1.41
N GLY A 131 13.01 -20.11 -1.19
CA GLY A 131 12.12 -21.26 -1.41
C GLY A 131 10.86 -21.18 -0.53
N TYR A 132 11.04 -20.95 0.77
CA TYR A 132 9.94 -20.84 1.73
C TYR A 132 9.11 -19.57 1.54
N GLN A 133 9.74 -18.45 1.17
CA GLN A 133 9.01 -17.21 0.91
C GLN A 133 8.02 -17.33 -0.26
N LYS A 134 8.26 -18.22 -1.22
CA LYS A 134 7.36 -18.40 -2.38
C LYS A 134 6.02 -19.04 -2.00
N ASP A 135 6.00 -19.81 -0.92
CA ASP A 135 4.79 -20.51 -0.45
C ASP A 135 3.96 -19.66 0.52
N ILE A 136 4.48 -18.50 0.93
CA ILE A 136 3.83 -17.56 1.84
C ILE A 136 3.39 -16.33 1.02
N PRO A 137 2.23 -15.71 1.31
CA PRO A 137 1.86 -14.47 0.64
C PRO A 137 2.96 -13.41 0.73
N LYS A 138 3.23 -12.78 -0.41
CA LYS A 138 4.34 -11.84 -0.54
C LYS A 138 4.18 -10.67 0.42
N MET A 139 5.24 -10.37 1.17
CA MET A 139 5.37 -9.14 1.95
C MET A 139 6.56 -8.32 1.45
N LEU A 140 6.29 -7.07 1.07
CA LEU A 140 7.28 -6.12 0.54
C LEU A 140 7.84 -5.17 1.59
N LEU A 141 7.24 -5.12 2.79
CA LEU A 141 7.74 -4.31 3.90
C LEU A 141 9.06 -4.88 4.41
N THR A 142 10.06 -4.02 4.58
CA THR A 142 11.39 -4.40 5.09
C THR A 142 11.44 -4.47 6.61
N ASP A 143 12.48 -5.07 7.19
CA ASP A 143 12.65 -5.12 8.66
C ASP A 143 12.57 -3.72 9.30
N THR A 144 13.15 -2.70 8.67
CA THR A 144 13.02 -1.30 9.12
C THR A 144 11.57 -0.84 9.20
N GLN A 145 10.74 -1.20 8.22
CA GLN A 145 9.33 -0.81 8.18
C GLN A 145 8.51 -1.60 9.18
N VAL A 146 8.79 -2.89 9.35
CA VAL A 146 8.17 -3.72 10.39
C VAL A 146 8.49 -3.15 11.79
N ASN A 147 9.73 -2.73 12.03
CA ASN A 147 10.11 -2.04 13.26
C ASN A 147 9.38 -0.69 13.44
N ASN A 148 9.12 0.04 12.35
CA ASN A 148 8.32 1.27 12.41
C ASN A 148 6.84 1.00 12.75
N VAL A 149 6.26 -0.10 12.24
CA VAL A 149 4.91 -0.55 12.63
C VAL A 149 4.85 -0.81 14.13
N ALA A 150 5.84 -1.51 14.68
CA ALA A 150 5.92 -1.79 16.11
C ALA A 150 6.00 -0.50 16.96
N LYS A 151 6.84 0.46 16.54
CA LYS A 151 6.95 1.77 17.20
C LYS A 151 5.64 2.57 17.13
N ALA A 152 4.97 2.55 15.99
CA ALA A 152 3.71 3.27 15.78
C ALA A 152 2.54 2.63 16.54
N TYR A 153 2.48 1.30 16.66
CA TYR A 153 1.50 0.62 17.52
C TYR A 153 1.51 1.14 18.97
N ILE A 154 2.70 1.50 19.47
CA ILE A 154 2.90 2.04 20.83
C ILE A 154 2.65 3.55 20.89
N ASN A 155 3.19 4.32 19.94
CA ASN A 155 3.33 5.77 20.10
C ASN A 155 2.43 6.61 19.17
N ASP A 156 1.77 6.02 18.18
CA ASP A 156 0.94 6.77 17.24
C ASP A 156 -0.36 7.23 17.91
N GLU A 157 -0.61 8.54 17.91
CA GLU A 157 -1.77 9.15 18.57
C GLU A 157 -3.11 8.75 17.92
N ASN A 158 -3.13 8.43 16.63
CA ASN A 158 -4.35 8.17 15.88
C ASN A 158 -4.62 6.66 15.72
N PHE A 159 -3.56 5.89 15.50
CA PHE A 159 -3.65 4.47 15.11
C PHE A 159 -2.98 3.52 16.11
N GLY A 160 -2.33 4.05 17.15
CA GLY A 160 -1.81 3.25 18.26
C GLY A 160 -2.92 2.49 18.99
N SER A 161 -2.54 1.37 19.58
CA SER A 161 -3.50 0.49 20.27
C SER A 161 -2.90 -0.34 21.40
N LEU A 162 -1.76 0.08 21.97
CA LEU A 162 -1.13 -0.63 23.09
C LEU A 162 -2.14 -0.89 24.23
N GLY A 163 -2.19 -2.15 24.69
CA GLY A 163 -3.09 -2.60 25.76
C GLY A 163 -4.56 -2.75 25.36
N ASN A 164 -4.89 -2.65 24.06
CA ASN A 164 -6.25 -2.84 23.54
C ASN A 164 -6.22 -3.63 22.22
N ASP A 165 -7.38 -4.14 21.81
CA ASP A 165 -7.51 -4.79 20.50
C ASP A 165 -7.24 -3.81 19.35
N LEU A 166 -6.50 -4.25 18.35
CA LEU A 166 -6.12 -3.49 17.17
C LEU A 166 -7.09 -3.76 16.02
N SER A 167 -7.95 -2.80 15.69
CA SER A 167 -8.80 -2.90 14.48
C SER A 167 -7.96 -3.04 13.21
N MET A 168 -8.46 -3.76 12.20
CA MET A 168 -7.75 -3.92 10.93
C MET A 168 -7.59 -2.59 10.18
N TRP A 169 -8.49 -1.62 10.41
CA TRP A 169 -8.34 -0.24 9.92
C TRP A 169 -7.12 0.46 10.51
N LYS A 170 -6.92 0.36 11.84
CA LYS A 170 -5.72 0.89 12.49
C LYS A 170 -4.47 0.17 12.01
N PHE A 171 -4.49 -1.16 11.95
CA PHE A 171 -3.37 -1.96 11.44
C PHE A 171 -2.96 -1.54 10.01
N TYR A 172 -3.93 -1.39 9.11
CA TYR A 172 -3.69 -0.89 7.76
C TYR A 172 -2.99 0.47 7.73
N ASN A 173 -3.40 1.39 8.61
CA ASN A 173 -2.78 2.71 8.73
C ASN A 173 -1.37 2.67 9.34
N LEU A 174 -1.08 1.71 10.22
CA LEU A 174 0.28 1.47 10.70
C LEU A 174 1.19 0.97 9.57
N LEU A 175 0.72 0.03 8.73
CA LEU A 175 1.47 -0.49 7.57
C LEU A 175 1.77 0.61 6.55
N THR A 176 0.74 1.36 6.14
CA THR A 176 0.88 2.45 5.16
C THR A 176 1.64 3.64 5.73
N GLY A 177 1.53 3.89 7.03
CA GLY A 177 2.35 4.88 7.75
C GLY A 177 3.84 4.53 7.73
N ALA A 178 4.19 3.28 8.02
CA ALA A 178 5.57 2.79 7.93
C ALA A 178 6.11 2.82 6.49
N ASN A 179 5.24 2.70 5.48
CA ASN A 179 5.64 2.76 4.08
C ASN A 179 6.14 4.14 3.63
N LYS A 180 5.83 5.23 4.35
CA LYS A 180 6.28 6.60 3.97
C LYS A 180 7.80 6.77 3.94
N SER A 181 8.53 5.94 4.68
CA SER A 181 10.00 5.94 4.63
C SER A 181 10.58 5.20 3.41
N SER A 182 9.74 4.67 2.52
CA SER A 182 10.16 4.03 1.28
C SER A 182 10.67 5.05 0.26
N TYR A 183 11.62 4.62 -0.56
CA TYR A 183 11.93 5.32 -1.80
C TYR A 183 10.70 5.36 -2.72
N ILE A 184 10.56 6.48 -3.43
CA ILE A 184 9.43 6.79 -4.32
C ILE A 184 9.17 5.67 -5.35
N ASP A 185 10.22 5.05 -5.88
CA ASP A 185 10.14 3.96 -6.87
C ASP A 185 9.57 2.65 -6.31
N SER A 186 9.66 2.41 -5.00
CA SER A 186 9.12 1.23 -4.31
C SER A 186 7.88 1.52 -3.47
N PHE A 187 7.57 2.81 -3.26
CA PHE A 187 6.48 3.26 -2.39
C PHE A 187 5.12 2.71 -2.83
N LEU A 188 4.77 2.81 -4.13
CA LEU A 188 3.45 2.37 -4.62
C LEU A 188 3.25 0.86 -4.54
N ASP A 189 4.29 0.06 -4.86
CA ASP A 189 4.20 -1.40 -4.75
C ASP A 189 3.98 -1.83 -3.29
N ARG A 190 4.68 -1.20 -2.35
CA ARG A 190 4.50 -1.47 -0.92
C ARG A 190 3.17 -0.95 -0.39
N ALA A 191 2.67 0.17 -0.89
CA ALA A 191 1.36 0.70 -0.51
C ALA A 191 0.25 -0.27 -0.92
N TYR A 192 0.32 -0.76 -2.17
CA TYR A 192 -0.57 -1.79 -2.67
C TYR A 192 -0.45 -3.10 -1.86
N ASN A 193 0.77 -3.58 -1.61
CA ASN A 193 0.99 -4.79 -0.83
C ASN A 193 0.55 -4.65 0.64
N ALA A 194 0.58 -3.45 1.22
CA ALA A 194 0.01 -3.20 2.55
C ALA A 194 -1.52 -3.40 2.55
N THR A 195 -2.22 -3.02 1.47
CA THR A 195 -3.64 -3.34 1.28
C THR A 195 -3.86 -4.85 1.19
N GLU A 196 -3.06 -5.57 0.40
CA GLU A 196 -3.15 -7.04 0.30
C GLU A 196 -2.88 -7.73 1.64
N LEU A 197 -1.90 -7.27 2.41
CA LEU A 197 -1.59 -7.82 3.74
C LEU A 197 -2.72 -7.54 4.73
N ALA A 198 -3.21 -6.31 4.82
CA ALA A 198 -4.28 -5.97 5.75
C ALA A 198 -5.56 -6.76 5.45
N THR A 199 -5.94 -6.87 4.17
CA THR A 199 -7.12 -7.63 3.74
C THR A 199 -6.94 -9.12 3.94
N GLY A 200 -5.77 -9.67 3.56
CA GLY A 200 -5.45 -11.09 3.73
C GLY A 200 -5.44 -11.52 5.19
N ILE A 201 -4.81 -10.74 6.07
CA ILE A 201 -4.82 -10.99 7.52
C ILE A 201 -6.22 -10.85 8.08
N CYS A 202 -7.00 -9.86 7.62
CA CYS A 202 -8.39 -9.71 8.03
C CYS A 202 -9.21 -10.96 7.69
N SER A 203 -9.03 -11.53 6.50
CA SER A 203 -9.68 -12.79 6.12
C SER A 203 -9.19 -13.97 6.96
N ALA A 204 -7.88 -14.04 7.25
CA ALA A 204 -7.31 -15.13 8.05
C ALA A 204 -7.82 -15.12 9.50
N LEU A 205 -8.10 -13.95 10.07
CA LEU A 205 -8.78 -13.83 11.36
C LEU A 205 -10.20 -14.44 11.37
N HIS A 206 -10.82 -14.60 10.19
CA HIS A 206 -12.11 -15.28 10.01
C HIS A 206 -11.98 -16.71 9.47
N GLY A 207 -10.76 -17.28 9.45
CA GLY A 207 -10.52 -18.67 9.06
C GLY A 207 -10.07 -18.90 7.62
N ASP A 208 -9.69 -17.86 6.87
CA ASP A 208 -9.02 -18.04 5.57
C ASP A 208 -7.57 -18.52 5.73
N ASP A 209 -7.21 -19.58 5.00
CA ASP A 209 -5.90 -20.22 5.17
C ASP A 209 -4.74 -19.46 4.49
N LYS A 210 -5.02 -18.59 3.52
CA LYS A 210 -3.99 -18.03 2.62
C LYS A 210 -2.94 -17.23 3.38
N TYR A 211 -3.35 -16.44 4.36
CA TYR A 211 -2.46 -15.62 5.19
C TYR A 211 -2.24 -16.20 6.59
N GLN A 212 -2.72 -17.42 6.84
CA GLN A 212 -2.72 -18.01 8.17
C GLN A 212 -1.31 -18.20 8.75
N TRP A 213 -0.30 -18.41 7.91
CA TRP A 213 1.11 -18.51 8.33
C TRP A 213 1.56 -17.32 9.19
N PHE A 214 1.02 -16.12 8.93
CA PHE A 214 1.33 -14.93 9.69
C PHE A 214 0.68 -14.89 11.09
N LEU A 215 -0.37 -15.67 11.32
CA LEU A 215 -1.11 -15.73 12.59
C LEU A 215 -0.84 -16.99 13.41
N SER A 216 -0.32 -18.04 12.76
CA SER A 216 0.14 -19.30 13.37
C SER A 216 1.44 -19.14 14.16
#